data_AF-A0A2R7KMQ8-F1
#
_entry.id   AF-A0A2R7KMQ8-F1
#
_cell.length_a   1.000
_cell.length_b   1.000
_cell.length_c   1.000
_cell.angle_alpha   90.00
_cell.angle_beta   90.00
_cell.angle_gamma   90.00
#
_symmetry.space_group_name_H-M   'P 1'
#
loop_
_entity.id
_entity.type
_entity.pdbx_description
1 polymer ?
#
loop_
_entity_poly.entity_id
_entity_poly.type
_entity_poly.pdbx_seq_one_letter_code
_entity_poly.pdbx_strand_id
1 'polypeptide(L)' 'MMAFALIAYPILSADDNHLVETCREKHDKLFSVIKPHFTLVFPIDGVTAKEFTDAVASHLSNVKEIN' A
#
# COMPACT_ATOMS: atom_id res chain seq x y z
N MET A 1 -9.61 14.70 -11.46
CA MET A 1 -8.41 13.97 -11.91
C MET A 1 -8.17 12.84 -10.90
N MET A 2 -7.65 11.69 -11.33
CA MET A 2 -7.43 10.53 -10.46
C MET A 2 -5.95 10.47 -10.08
N ALA A 3 -5.66 10.13 -8.82
CA ALA A 3 -4.30 9.89 -8.35
C ALA A 3 -4.10 8.40 -8.05
N PHE A 4 -2.91 7.90 -8.34
CA PHE A 4 -2.52 6.51 -8.13
C PHE A 4 -1.44 6.42 -7.06
N ALA A 5 -1.60 5.50 -6.12
CA ALA A 5 -0.61 5.18 -5.08
C ALA A 5 -0.32 3.68 -5.13
N LEU A 6 0.90 3.30 -4.74
CA LEU A 6 1.27 1.89 -4.57
C LEU A 6 1.39 1.59 -3.09
N ILE A 7 0.65 0.59 -2.63
CA ILE A 7 0.66 0.12 -1.25
C ILE A 7 0.90 -1.39 -1.21
N ALA A 8 1.49 -1.87 -0.12
CA ALA A 8 1.62 -3.29 0.18
C ALA A 8 0.85 -3.62 1.46
N TYR A 9 0.03 -4.67 1.40
CA TYR A 9 -0.63 -5.22 2.57
C TYR A 9 0.30 -6.27 3.21
N PRO A 10 0.72 -6.07 4.47
CA PRO A 10 1.56 -7.06 5.14
C PRO A 10 0.76 -8.33 5.43
N ILE A 11 1.46 -9.47 5.42
CA ILE A 11 0.92 -10.72 5.95
C ILE A 11 1.21 -10.72 7.45
N LEU A 12 0.15 -10.65 8.25
CA LEU A 12 0.24 -10.57 9.71
C LEU A 12 -0.43 -11.79 10.35
N SER A 13 0.02 -12.16 11.55
CA SER A 13 -0.74 -13.07 12.40
C SER A 13 -2.07 -12.43 12.81
N ALA A 14 -3.03 -13.23 13.29
CA ALA A 14 -4.30 -12.71 13.79
C ALA A 14 -4.10 -11.74 14.96
N ASP A 15 -3.18 -12.05 15.86
CA ASP A 15 -2.87 -11.23 17.05
C ASP A 15 -2.22 -9.90 16.65
N ASP A 16 -1.24 -9.92 15.74
CA ASP A 16 -0.59 -8.70 15.24
C ASP A 16 -1.56 -7.83 14.46
N ASN A 17 -2.40 -8.43 13.62
CA ASN A 17 -3.42 -7.70 12.88
C ASN A 17 -4.43 -7.05 13.83
N HIS A 18 -4.86 -7.76 14.88
CA HIS A 18 -5.76 -7.22 15.89
C HIS A 18 -5.13 -6.05 16.64
N LEU A 19 -3.86 -6.16 17.03
CA LEU A 19 -3.12 -5.08 17.68
C LEU A 19 -3.06 -3.82 16.80
N VAL A 20 -2.68 -3.99 15.54
CA VAL A 20 -2.57 -2.88 14.58
C VAL A 20 -3.93 -2.22 14.34
N GLU A 21 -4.98 -3.00 14.05
CA GLU A 21 -6.30 -2.43 13.77
C GLU A 21 -6.91 -1.73 14.99
N THR A 22 -6.72 -2.28 16.20
CA THR A 22 -7.20 -1.63 17.44
C THR A 22 -6.52 -0.28 17.69
N CYS A 23 -5.24 -0.17 17.33
CA CYS A 23 -4.53 1.10 17.39
C CYS A 23 -5.06 2.09 16.34
N ARG A 24 -5.24 1.62 15.09
CA ARG A 24 -5.75 2.44 13.99
C ARG A 24 -7.15 2.96 14.23
N GLU A 25 -8.06 2.15 14.76
CA GLU A 25 -9.43 2.57 15.08
C GLU A 25 -9.47 3.83 15.98
N LYS A 26 -8.50 3.97 16.89
CA LYS A 26 -8.43 5.09 17.86
C LYS A 26 -7.74 6.34 17.31
N HIS A 27 -6.86 6.20 16.32
CA HIS A 27 -5.90 7.25 15.96
C HIS A 27 -5.84 7.56 14.47
N ASP A 28 -6.17 6.60 13.60
CA ASP A 28 -6.09 6.72 12.16
C ASP A 28 -7.42 7.20 11.57
N LYS A 29 -7.45 8.44 11.07
CA LYS A 29 -8.62 9.03 10.43
C LYS A 29 -9.06 8.27 9.16
N LEU A 30 -8.17 7.46 8.58
CA LEU A 30 -8.41 6.66 7.39
C LEU A 30 -8.70 5.19 7.70
N PHE A 31 -8.94 4.84 8.98
CA PHE A 31 -9.23 3.47 9.42
C PHE A 31 -10.29 2.78 8.56
N SER A 32 -11.41 3.45 8.27
CA SER A 32 -12.52 2.88 7.49
C SER A 32 -12.31 2.88 5.97
N VAL A 33 -11.24 3.51 5.49
CA VAL A 33 -10.98 3.73 4.05
C VAL A 33 -9.98 2.72 3.51
N ILE A 34 -9.00 2.34 4.32
CA ILE A 34 -7.89 1.48 3.89
C ILE A 34 -7.48 0.53 5.00
N LYS A 35 -7.07 -0.69 4.64
CA LYS A 35 -6.50 -1.68 5.58
C LYS A 35 -5.08 -1.29 6.01
N PRO A 36 -4.49 -1.90 7.05
CA PRO A 36 -3.11 -1.67 7.43
C PRO A 36 -2.19 -1.96 6.25
N HIS A 37 -1.32 -1.03 5.90
CA HIS A 37 -0.50 -1.11 4.70
C HIS A 37 0.80 -0.34 4.86
N PHE A 38 1.76 -0.63 4.00
CA PHE A 38 2.94 0.20 3.77
C PHE A 38 2.79 0.94 2.45
N THR A 39 2.95 2.26 2.46
CA THR A 39 3.04 3.05 1.22
C THR A 39 4.40 2.82 0.58
N LEU A 40 4.41 2.31 -0.65
CA LEU A 40 5.62 2.12 -1.46
C LEU A 40 5.83 3.29 -2.44
N VAL A 41 4.73 3.84 -2.97
CA VAL A 41 4.73 5.04 -3.82
C VAL A 41 3.60 5.95 -3.35
N PHE A 42 3.94 7.19 -2.99
CA PHE A 42 2.96 8.21 -2.62
C PHE A 42 2.02 8.55 -3.79
N PRO A 43 0.79 9.02 -3.53
CA PRO A 43 -0.16 9.33 -4.59
C PRO A 43 0.40 10.32 -5.63
N ILE A 44 0.33 9.94 -6.91
CA ILE A 44 0.69 10.80 -8.05
C ILE A 44 -0.49 10.90 -9.02
N ASP A 45 -0.68 12.07 -9.62
CA ASP A 45 -1.65 12.32 -10.68
C ASP A 45 -0.94 12.57 -12.03
N GLY A 46 -1.71 12.95 -13.05
CA GLY A 46 -1.15 13.27 -14.38
C GLY A 46 -0.69 12.08 -15.22
N VAL A 47 -0.91 10.85 -14.75
CA VAL A 47 -0.64 9.60 -15.49
C VAL A 47 -1.90 8.77 -15.65
N THR A 48 -1.94 7.91 -16.66
CA THR A 48 -2.97 6.89 -16.81
C THR A 48 -2.69 5.70 -15.88
N ALA A 49 -3.73 4.92 -15.56
CA ALA A 49 -3.57 3.68 -14.80
C ALA A 49 -2.57 2.73 -15.47
N LYS A 50 -2.57 2.66 -16.81
CA LYS A 50 -1.67 1.81 -17.58
C LYS A 50 -0.21 2.24 -17.42
N GLU A 51 0.09 3.52 -17.59
CA GLU A 51 1.45 4.05 -17.41
C GLU A 51 1.96 3.79 -15.98
N PHE A 52 1.09 3.97 -14.99
CA PHE A 52 1.41 3.68 -13.60
C PHE A 52 1.74 2.19 -13.39
N THR A 53 0.90 1.28 -13.88
CA THR A 53 1.13 -0.16 -13.71
C THR A 53 2.33 -0.67 -14.49
N ASP A 54 2.59 -0.14 -15.69
CA ASP A 54 3.75 -0.51 -16.50
C ASP A 54 5.06 -0.07 -15.80
N ALA A 55 5.08 1.13 -15.22
CA ALA A 55 6.21 1.61 -14.44
C ALA A 55 6.46 0.73 -13.22
N VAL A 56 5.42 0.37 -12.45
CA VAL A 56 5.55 -0.53 -11.30
C VAL A 56 6.11 -1.89 -11.73
N ALA A 57 5.56 -2.50 -12.78
CA ALA A 57 6.05 -3.79 -13.28
C ALA A 57 7.52 -3.73 -13.72
N SER A 58 7.92 -2.65 -14.39
CA SER A 58 9.33 -2.43 -14.77
C SER A 58 10.26 -2.35 -13.56
N HIS A 59 9.86 -1.69 -12.47
CA HIS A 59 10.69 -1.59 -11.26
C HIS A 59 10.79 -2.92 -10.52
N LEU A 60 9.68 -3.67 -10.45
CA LEU A 60 9.64 -4.98 -9.79
C LEU A 60 10.47 -6.05 -10.52
N SER A 61 10.71 -5.91 -11.82
CA SER A 61 11.53 -6.87 -12.59
C SER A 61 12.96 -7.05 -12.07
N ASN A 62 13.47 -6.10 -11.29
CA ASN A 62 14.82 -6.12 -10.72
C ASN A 62 14.83 -6.36 -9.20
N VAL A 63 13.68 -6.58 -8.58
CA VAL A 63 13.58 -6.85 -7.15
C VAL A 63 13.80 -8.33 -6.91
N LYS A 64 14.75 -8.65 -6.02
CA LYS A 64 14.99 -10.02 -5.56
C LYS A 64 14.37 -10.20 -4.18
N GLU A 65 13.75 -11.35 -3.99
CA GLU A 65 13.35 -11.81 -2.66
C GLU A 65 14.60 -12.00 -1.80
N ILE A 66 14.57 -11.42 -0.60
CA ILE A 66 15.61 -11.63 0.42
C ILE A 66 15.01 -12.63 1.41
N ASN A 67 15.49 -13.87 1.33
CA ASN A 67 15.16 -14.94 2.28
C ASN A 67 16.12 -14.92 3.47
#